data_AF-A0A7C7DGT3-F1
#
_entry.id   AF-A0A7C7DGT3-F1
#
_cell.length_a   1.000
_cell.length_b   1.000
_cell.length_c   1.000
_cell.angle_alpha   90.00
_cell.angle_beta   90.00
_cell.angle_gamma   90.00
#
_symmetry.space_group_name_H-M   'P 1'
#
loop_
_entity.id
_entity.type
_entity.pdbx_description
1 polymer ?
#
loop_
_entity_poly.entity_id
_entity_poly.type
_entity_poly.pdbx_seq_one_letter_code
_entity_poly.pdbx_strand_id
1 'polypeptide(L)'
;MPYDRISDLPEPVKNVLPREAAEVWRAAFNSAEKAGNSEESAARIAWSAVKRAGWEKGPNGTWVKVKAAKEAESFFNWLTELVSKAARLSKQRESPKPKGETVTKQLITGILKVDQEKQIVSGIVLEPDTEDAQGDIISAEEIEKAAHGFLVKSRVVGKFHSEVAKADVVESYIAPQDFTINDQTVKKGSWVMSVKVHDPDLWEQIKAGEVTGFSIGAVGIRQSI
;
A
#
# COMPACT_ATOMS: atom_id res chain seq x y z
N MET A 1 -29.59 -15.32 -23.73
CA MET A 1 -28.37 -16.10 -24.07
C MET A 1 -27.51 -16.19 -22.82
N PRO A 2 -26.99 -17.38 -22.47
CA PRO A 2 -26.13 -17.52 -21.29
C PRO A 2 -24.82 -16.75 -21.49
N TYR A 3 -24.29 -16.21 -20.39
CA TYR A 3 -23.02 -15.48 -20.39
C TYR A 3 -21.86 -16.41 -20.02
N ASP A 4 -20.84 -16.47 -20.87
CA ASP A 4 -19.67 -17.35 -20.62
C ASP A 4 -18.70 -16.73 -19.61
N ARG A 5 -18.48 -15.41 -19.68
CA ARG A 5 -17.54 -14.68 -18.80
C ARG A 5 -18.20 -13.47 -18.16
N ILE A 6 -17.62 -13.00 -17.07
CA ILE A 6 -18.06 -11.78 -16.36
C ILE A 6 -18.00 -10.55 -17.28
N SER A 7 -17.04 -10.52 -18.21
CA SER A 7 -16.88 -9.44 -19.19
C SER A 7 -18.07 -9.29 -20.13
N ASP A 8 -18.83 -10.36 -20.29
CA ASP A 8 -19.93 -10.50 -21.25
C ASP A 8 -21.29 -10.15 -20.61
N LEU A 9 -21.30 -9.89 -19.29
CA LEU A 9 -22.48 -9.46 -18.55
C LEU A 9 -22.98 -8.07 -19.01
N PRO A 10 -24.27 -7.76 -18.81
CA PRO A 10 -24.82 -6.45 -19.09
C PRO A 10 -24.04 -5.34 -18.36
N GLU A 11 -23.85 -4.19 -19.00
CA GLU A 11 -23.15 -3.03 -18.42
C GLU A 11 -23.67 -2.64 -17.03
N PRO A 12 -24.99 -2.64 -16.76
CA PRO A 12 -25.52 -2.32 -15.43
C PRO A 12 -25.13 -3.31 -14.32
N VAL A 13 -24.58 -4.47 -14.67
CA VAL A 13 -24.13 -5.52 -13.74
C VAL A 13 -22.61 -5.51 -13.63
N LYS A 14 -21.92 -5.49 -14.78
CA LYS A 14 -20.45 -5.53 -14.87
C LYS A 14 -19.77 -4.35 -14.18
N ASN A 15 -20.37 -3.16 -14.23
CA ASN A 15 -19.75 -1.94 -13.72
C ASN A 15 -20.06 -1.67 -12.24
N VAL A 16 -20.96 -2.43 -11.62
CA VAL A 16 -21.43 -2.17 -10.23
C VAL A 16 -21.12 -3.31 -9.26
N LEU A 17 -20.98 -4.54 -9.76
CA LEU A 17 -20.72 -5.71 -8.92
C LEU A 17 -19.22 -6.02 -8.85
N PRO A 18 -18.66 -6.20 -7.64
CA PRO A 18 -17.37 -6.84 -7.46
C PRO A 18 -17.35 -8.24 -8.09
N ARG A 19 -16.15 -8.70 -8.49
CA ARG A 19 -15.96 -9.95 -9.26
C ARG A 19 -16.71 -11.16 -8.67
N GLU A 20 -16.55 -11.42 -7.38
CA GLU A 20 -17.24 -12.53 -6.69
C GLU A 20 -18.77 -12.43 -6.79
N ALA A 21 -19.33 -11.24 -6.61
CA ALA A 21 -20.77 -11.00 -6.73
C ALA A 21 -21.25 -11.18 -8.18
N ALA A 22 -20.45 -10.74 -9.15
CA ALA A 22 -20.74 -10.89 -10.57
C ALA A 22 -20.72 -12.38 -11.01
N GLU A 23 -19.86 -13.21 -10.41
CA GLU A 23 -19.85 -14.66 -10.65
C GLU A 23 -21.13 -15.34 -10.12
N VAL A 24 -21.58 -14.96 -8.91
CA VAL A 24 -22.86 -15.43 -8.35
C VAL A 24 -24.03 -14.99 -9.24
N TRP A 25 -24.04 -13.74 -9.68
CA TRP A 25 -25.07 -13.21 -10.59
C TRP A 25 -25.10 -14.01 -11.89
N ARG A 26 -23.95 -14.17 -12.56
CA ARG A 26 -23.82 -14.91 -13.83
C ARG A 26 -24.32 -16.35 -13.70
N ALA A 27 -23.89 -17.06 -12.67
CA ALA A 27 -24.26 -18.46 -12.46
C ALA A 27 -25.77 -18.61 -12.23
N ALA A 28 -26.37 -17.73 -11.42
CA ALA A 28 -27.80 -17.74 -11.17
C ALA A 28 -28.63 -17.34 -12.40
N PHE A 29 -28.16 -16.36 -13.17
CA PHE A 29 -28.79 -15.93 -14.43
C PHE A 29 -28.81 -17.08 -15.46
N ASN A 30 -27.65 -17.67 -15.75
CA ASN A 30 -27.53 -18.75 -16.72
C ASN A 30 -28.36 -19.98 -16.32
N SER A 31 -28.42 -20.28 -15.01
CA SER A 31 -29.26 -21.35 -14.48
C SER A 31 -30.74 -21.09 -14.70
N ALA A 32 -31.20 -19.86 -14.44
CA ALA A 32 -32.59 -19.46 -14.64
C ALA A 32 -33.00 -19.46 -16.13
N GLU A 33 -32.14 -18.97 -17.03
CA GLU A 33 -32.37 -19.05 -18.48
C GLU A 33 -32.44 -20.50 -18.96
N LYS A 34 -31.53 -21.37 -18.50
CA LYS A 34 -31.57 -22.80 -18.84
C LYS A 34 -32.86 -23.49 -18.36
N ALA A 35 -33.46 -22.99 -17.29
CA ALA A 35 -34.76 -23.44 -16.79
C ALA A 35 -35.96 -22.85 -17.57
N GLY A 36 -35.74 -22.10 -18.65
CA GLY A 36 -36.77 -21.54 -19.52
C GLY A 36 -37.37 -20.22 -19.04
N ASN A 37 -36.73 -19.53 -18.09
CA ASN A 37 -37.19 -18.21 -17.66
C ASN A 37 -36.89 -17.15 -18.73
N SER A 38 -37.74 -16.13 -18.82
CA SER A 38 -37.41 -14.93 -19.59
C SER A 38 -36.18 -14.23 -19.02
N GLU A 39 -35.45 -13.51 -19.85
CA GLU A 39 -34.27 -12.72 -19.47
C GLU A 39 -34.53 -11.81 -18.27
N GLU A 40 -35.66 -11.10 -18.25
CA GLU A 40 -36.05 -10.23 -17.14
C GLU A 40 -36.25 -11.01 -15.83
N SER A 41 -36.87 -12.19 -15.90
CA SER A 41 -37.09 -13.05 -14.75
C SER A 41 -35.77 -13.68 -14.26
N ALA A 42 -34.89 -14.08 -15.18
CA ALA A 42 -33.55 -14.57 -14.89
C ALA A 42 -32.69 -13.50 -14.21
N ALA A 43 -32.77 -12.25 -14.66
CA ALA A 43 -32.09 -11.11 -14.03
C ALA A 43 -32.59 -10.87 -12.60
N ARG A 44 -33.91 -10.93 -12.35
CA ARG A 44 -34.49 -10.82 -11.00
C ARG A 44 -34.00 -11.93 -10.06
N ILE A 45 -33.92 -13.16 -10.57
CA ILE A 45 -33.40 -14.32 -9.82
C ILE A 45 -31.91 -14.13 -9.49
N ALA A 46 -31.12 -13.67 -10.45
CA ALA A 46 -29.70 -13.42 -10.29
C ALA A 46 -29.40 -12.33 -9.25
N TRP A 47 -30.11 -11.20 -9.28
CA TRP A 47 -30.01 -10.17 -8.25
C TRP A 47 -30.40 -10.65 -6.86
N SER A 48 -31.40 -11.53 -6.78
CA SER A 48 -31.78 -12.16 -5.51
C SER A 48 -30.69 -13.11 -4.99
N ALA A 49 -30.00 -13.82 -5.89
CA ALA A 49 -28.89 -14.69 -5.52
C ALA A 49 -27.69 -13.90 -4.97
N VAL A 50 -27.36 -12.75 -5.56
CA VAL A 50 -26.32 -11.85 -5.07
C VAL A 50 -26.62 -11.40 -3.63
N LYS A 51 -27.85 -10.94 -3.36
CA LYS A 51 -28.27 -10.55 -2.01
C LYS A 51 -28.20 -11.71 -1.01
N ARG A 52 -28.68 -12.90 -1.40
CA ARG A 52 -28.59 -14.12 -0.56
C ARG A 52 -27.15 -14.56 -0.28
N ALA A 53 -26.22 -14.26 -1.18
CA ALA A 53 -24.79 -14.48 -0.99
C ALA A 53 -24.14 -13.45 -0.03
N GLY A 54 -24.93 -12.59 0.61
CA GLY A 54 -24.49 -11.65 1.62
C GLY A 54 -23.92 -10.35 1.07
N TRP A 55 -24.28 -9.98 -0.17
CA TRP A 55 -23.92 -8.71 -0.79
C TRP A 55 -25.04 -7.69 -0.66
N GLU A 56 -24.69 -6.47 -0.28
CA GLU A 56 -25.62 -5.36 -0.17
C GLU A 56 -25.11 -4.14 -0.93
N LYS A 57 -26.05 -3.36 -1.46
CA LYS A 57 -25.75 -2.11 -2.15
C LYS A 57 -25.60 -1.00 -1.12
N GLY A 58 -24.40 -0.45 -1.01
CA GLY A 58 -24.09 0.69 -0.17
C GLY A 58 -24.68 2.01 -0.71
N PRO A 59 -24.61 3.09 0.10
CA PRO A 59 -25.27 4.37 -0.19
C PRO A 59 -24.79 5.03 -1.49
N ASN A 60 -23.55 4.79 -1.91
CA ASN A 60 -22.96 5.35 -3.13
C ASN A 60 -23.17 4.45 -4.37
N GLY A 61 -23.97 3.39 -4.24
CA GLY A 61 -24.22 2.43 -5.29
C GLY A 61 -23.21 1.28 -5.40
N THR A 62 -22.14 1.29 -4.59
CA THR A 62 -21.14 0.23 -4.49
C THR A 62 -21.67 -0.98 -3.74
N TRP A 63 -21.45 -2.19 -4.24
CA TRP A 63 -21.83 -3.41 -3.54
C TRP A 63 -20.72 -3.93 -2.61
N VAL A 64 -21.08 -4.27 -1.38
CA VAL A 64 -20.15 -4.77 -0.36
C VAL A 64 -20.70 -6.02 0.30
N LYS A 65 -19.81 -6.89 0.77
CA LYS A 65 -20.18 -8.10 1.53
C LYS A 65 -20.43 -7.71 2.98
N VAL A 66 -21.64 -7.95 3.49
CA VAL A 66 -22.11 -7.45 4.81
C VAL A 66 -21.17 -7.84 5.94
N LYS A 67 -20.65 -9.08 5.92
CA LYS A 67 -19.70 -9.57 6.94
C LYS A 67 -18.39 -8.78 6.91
N ALA A 68 -17.83 -8.56 5.72
CA ALA A 68 -16.59 -7.79 5.56
C ALA A 68 -16.77 -6.32 5.94
N ALA A 69 -17.92 -5.72 5.64
CA ALA A 69 -18.24 -4.36 6.04
C ALA A 69 -18.28 -4.19 7.56
N LYS A 70 -18.93 -5.12 8.27
CA LYS A 70 -18.99 -5.13 9.75
C LYS A 70 -17.64 -5.37 10.40
N GLU A 71 -16.82 -6.24 9.82
CA GLU A 71 -15.46 -6.51 10.32
C GLU A 71 -14.55 -5.29 10.14
N ALA A 72 -14.62 -4.60 8.99
CA ALA A 72 -13.90 -3.37 8.75
C ALA A 72 -14.34 -2.24 9.68
N GLU A 73 -15.65 -2.09 9.92
CA GLU A 73 -16.20 -1.11 10.86
C GLU A 73 -15.74 -1.38 12.30
N SER A 74 -15.80 -2.64 12.74
CA SER A 74 -15.32 -3.04 14.07
C SER A 74 -13.83 -2.78 14.25
N PHE A 75 -13.02 -3.05 13.21
CA PHE A 75 -11.59 -2.78 13.22
C PHE A 75 -11.29 -1.28 13.28
N PHE A 76 -12.00 -0.46 12.50
CA PHE A 76 -11.83 1.00 12.50
C PHE A 76 -12.20 1.63 13.85
N ASN A 77 -13.27 1.15 14.48
CA ASN A 77 -13.67 1.59 15.81
C ASN A 77 -12.60 1.26 16.87
N TRP A 78 -12.08 0.02 16.86
CA TRP A 78 -10.98 -0.38 17.74
C TRP A 78 -9.70 0.44 17.51
N LEU A 79 -9.34 0.72 16.25
CA LEU A 79 -8.18 1.55 15.90
C LEU A 79 -8.35 2.98 16.46
N THR A 80 -9.55 3.54 16.35
CA THR A 80 -9.88 4.88 16.86
C THR A 80 -9.77 4.94 18.38
N GLU A 81 -10.24 3.90 19.08
CA GLU A 81 -10.05 3.76 20.52
C GLU A 81 -8.58 3.69 20.91
N LEU A 82 -7.76 2.92 20.19
CA LEU A 82 -6.33 2.81 20.42
C LEU A 82 -5.60 4.15 20.22
N VAL A 83 -5.87 4.86 19.13
CA VAL A 83 -5.27 6.18 18.86
C VAL A 83 -5.66 7.18 19.95
N SER A 84 -6.94 7.18 20.35
CA SER A 84 -7.43 8.04 21.43
C SER A 84 -6.76 7.71 22.78
N LYS A 85 -6.56 6.42 23.06
CA LYS A 85 -5.84 5.96 24.26
C LYS A 85 -4.36 6.35 24.22
N ALA A 86 -3.71 6.22 23.07
CA ALA A 86 -2.33 6.65 22.88
C ALA A 86 -2.16 8.17 23.04
N ALA A 87 -3.09 8.97 22.53
CA ALA A 87 -3.09 10.43 22.70
C ALA A 87 -3.30 10.87 24.15
N ARG A 88 -4.11 10.13 24.93
CA ARG A 88 -4.24 10.36 26.38
C ARG A 88 -2.95 10.02 27.13
N LEU A 89 -2.31 8.91 26.75
CA LEU A 89 -1.04 8.48 27.32
C LEU A 89 0.11 9.44 26.98
N SER A 90 0.13 10.02 25.77
CA SER A 90 1.14 11.00 25.39
C SER A 90 0.97 12.34 26.13
N LYS A 91 -0.27 12.78 26.40
CA LYS A 91 -0.54 13.96 27.24
C LYS A 91 -0.11 13.78 28.70
N GLN A 92 -0.10 12.55 29.22
CA GLN A 92 0.40 12.25 30.57
C GLN A 92 1.92 12.05 30.64
N ARG A 93 2.59 11.89 29.49
CA ARG A 93 4.04 11.66 29.34
C ARG A 93 4.77 12.85 28.73
N GLU A 94 4.27 14.08 28.89
CA GLU A 94 5.00 15.28 28.41
C GLU A 94 6.38 15.34 29.07
N SER A 95 7.37 14.82 28.34
CA SER A 95 8.79 15.09 28.53
C SER A 95 9.07 16.45 27.88
N PRO A 96 10.07 17.22 28.36
CA PRO A 96 10.33 18.56 27.85
C PRO A 96 10.48 18.55 26.33
N LYS A 97 9.86 19.54 25.66
CA LYS A 97 9.99 19.75 24.20
C LYS A 97 11.47 19.67 23.81
N PRO A 98 11.84 18.90 22.76
CA PRO A 98 13.22 18.91 22.27
C PRO A 98 13.59 20.33 21.86
N LYS A 99 14.75 20.81 22.34
CA LYS A 99 15.40 22.00 21.77
C LYS A 99 16.00 21.57 20.43
N GLY A 100 15.50 22.11 19.32
CA GLY A 100 16.03 21.84 17.98
C GLY A 100 15.12 22.37 16.88
N GLU A 101 15.67 22.54 15.69
CA GLU A 101 14.94 23.04 14.51
C GLU A 101 14.25 21.89 13.78
N THR A 102 13.00 22.08 13.36
CA THR A 102 12.27 21.09 12.56
C THR A 102 12.73 21.17 11.11
N VAL A 103 13.25 20.07 10.57
CA VAL A 103 13.80 20.01 9.20
C VAL A 103 13.10 18.92 8.38
N THR A 104 12.89 19.18 7.08
CA THR A 104 12.43 18.17 6.12
C THR A 104 13.65 17.58 5.42
N LYS A 105 13.79 16.26 5.51
CA LYS A 105 14.91 15.54 4.90
C LYS A 105 14.54 15.02 3.51
N GLN A 106 15.46 15.19 2.56
CA GLN A 106 15.43 14.57 1.24
C GLN A 106 16.77 13.91 1.01
N LEU A 107 16.77 12.60 1.06
CA LEU A 107 17.92 11.75 0.75
C LEU A 107 17.59 10.96 -0.51
N ILE A 108 18.54 10.82 -1.43
CA ILE A 108 18.43 9.92 -2.58
C ILE A 108 19.51 8.87 -2.42
N THR A 109 19.10 7.63 -2.29
CA THR A 109 20.00 6.47 -2.16
C THR A 109 19.72 5.50 -3.29
N GLY A 110 20.79 4.95 -3.87
CA GLY A 110 20.74 4.27 -5.17
C GLY A 110 19.89 2.99 -5.19
N ILE A 111 19.32 2.71 -6.36
CA ILE A 111 18.77 1.38 -6.68
C ILE A 111 19.92 0.36 -6.69
N LEU A 112 19.84 -0.63 -5.80
CA LEU A 112 20.81 -1.73 -5.69
C LEU A 112 20.55 -2.81 -6.75
N LYS A 113 19.27 -3.13 -7.01
CA LYS A 113 18.88 -4.25 -7.89
C LYS A 113 17.51 -4.02 -8.51
N VAL A 114 17.37 -4.43 -9.77
CA VAL A 114 16.09 -4.48 -10.51
C VAL A 114 15.85 -5.92 -10.98
N ASP A 115 14.87 -6.60 -10.40
CA ASP A 115 14.37 -7.89 -10.88
C ASP A 115 13.30 -7.62 -11.95
N GLN A 116 13.70 -7.69 -13.22
CA GLN A 116 12.85 -7.27 -14.34
C GLN A 116 11.62 -8.16 -14.50
N GLU A 117 11.76 -9.48 -14.32
CA GLU A 117 10.67 -10.45 -14.45
C GLU A 117 9.61 -10.23 -13.37
N LYS A 118 10.05 -9.96 -12.14
CA LYS A 118 9.15 -9.74 -11.01
C LYS A 118 8.74 -8.29 -10.85
N GLN A 119 9.26 -7.36 -11.64
CA GLN A 119 9.07 -5.91 -11.48
C GLN A 119 9.33 -5.42 -10.05
N ILE A 120 10.43 -5.91 -9.46
CA ILE A 120 10.84 -5.53 -8.10
C ILE A 120 12.10 -4.69 -8.17
N VAL A 121 12.11 -3.58 -7.45
CA VAL A 121 13.28 -2.72 -7.27
C VAL A 121 13.70 -2.77 -5.81
N SER A 122 14.97 -3.04 -5.57
CA SER A 122 15.59 -3.01 -4.26
C SER A 122 16.61 -1.89 -4.18
N GLY A 123 16.70 -1.23 -3.03
CA GLY A 123 17.61 -0.10 -2.84
C GLY A 123 17.82 0.23 -1.38
N ILE A 124 18.91 0.96 -1.13
CA ILE A 124 19.12 1.61 0.17
C ILE A 124 18.09 2.74 0.26
N VAL A 125 17.55 2.99 1.44
CA VAL A 125 16.66 4.11 1.75
C VAL A 125 17.39 5.15 2.61
N LEU A 126 18.15 4.67 3.61
CA LEU A 126 19.06 5.46 4.44
C LEU A 126 20.31 4.64 4.75
N GLU A 127 21.45 5.32 4.80
CA GLU A 127 22.74 4.75 5.20
C GLU A 127 23.30 5.51 6.40
N PRO A 128 23.77 4.84 7.45
CA PRO A 128 24.37 5.50 8.61
C PRO A 128 25.70 6.17 8.26
N ASP A 129 26.07 7.16 9.08
CA ASP A 129 27.38 7.81 9.04
C ASP A 129 27.75 8.39 7.66
N THR A 130 26.71 8.73 6.89
CA THR A 130 26.81 9.26 5.54
C THR A 130 26.15 10.62 5.51
N GLU A 131 26.90 11.64 5.11
CA GLU A 131 26.37 13.01 4.99
C GLU A 131 25.35 13.08 3.85
N ASP A 132 24.18 13.63 4.15
CA ASP A 132 23.17 13.94 3.15
C ASP A 132 23.53 15.20 2.35
N ALA A 133 22.73 15.52 1.32
CA ALA A 133 22.94 16.72 0.50
C ALA A 133 22.84 18.05 1.29
N GLN A 134 22.39 18.00 2.54
CA GLN A 134 22.26 19.14 3.46
C GLN A 134 23.35 19.13 4.54
N GLY A 135 24.30 18.18 4.48
CA GLY A 135 25.42 18.03 5.42
C GLY A 135 25.05 17.37 6.75
N ASP A 136 23.89 16.73 6.85
CA ASP A 136 23.50 16.03 8.08
C ASP A 136 23.80 14.54 8.01
N ILE A 137 24.08 13.98 9.18
CA ILE A 137 24.33 12.56 9.39
C ILE A 137 23.20 11.98 10.23
N ILE A 138 22.71 10.81 9.84
CA ILE A 138 21.70 10.07 10.59
C ILE A 138 22.38 8.82 11.18
N SER A 139 22.20 8.60 12.49
CA SER A 139 22.75 7.42 13.16
C SER A 139 21.97 6.15 12.80
N ALA A 140 22.62 4.99 12.89
CA ALA A 140 21.97 3.69 12.67
C ALA A 140 20.72 3.48 13.55
N GLU A 141 20.74 3.99 14.80
CA GLU A 141 19.59 3.90 15.71
C GLU A 141 18.37 4.71 15.24
N GLU A 142 18.61 5.93 14.71
CA GLU A 142 17.52 6.76 14.17
C GLU A 142 17.00 6.20 12.84
N ILE A 143 17.89 5.64 12.00
CA ILE A 143 17.50 4.90 10.80
C ILE A 143 16.60 3.72 11.14
N GLU A 144 16.96 2.93 12.16
CA GLU A 144 16.15 1.79 12.61
C GLU A 144 14.75 2.23 13.08
N LYS A 145 14.68 3.28 13.91
CA LYS A 145 13.39 3.84 14.36
C LYS A 145 12.53 4.31 13.18
N ALA A 146 13.15 4.97 12.19
CA ALA A 146 12.46 5.42 10.99
C ALA A 146 11.94 4.24 10.16
N ALA A 147 12.78 3.23 9.90
CA ALA A 147 12.44 2.04 9.13
C ALA A 147 11.30 1.26 9.77
N HIS A 148 11.40 0.98 11.07
CA HIS A 148 10.36 0.29 11.83
C HIS A 148 9.07 1.11 11.91
N GLY A 149 9.18 2.43 12.10
CA GLY A 149 8.04 3.34 12.10
C GLY A 149 7.30 3.35 10.78
N PHE A 150 8.03 3.45 9.66
CA PHE A 150 7.46 3.40 8.31
C PHE A 150 6.77 2.06 8.07
N LEU A 151 7.44 0.95 8.38
CA LEU A 151 6.87 -0.38 8.18
C LEU A 151 5.61 -0.53 9.01
N VAL A 152 5.60 -0.20 10.30
CA VAL A 152 4.40 -0.38 11.14
C VAL A 152 3.24 0.52 10.71
N LYS A 153 3.50 1.79 10.35
CA LYS A 153 2.47 2.83 10.28
C LYS A 153 2.05 3.26 8.88
N SER A 154 2.87 3.06 7.86
CA SER A 154 2.64 3.64 6.53
C SER A 154 2.71 2.62 5.42
N ARG A 155 3.92 2.12 5.09
CA ARG A 155 4.20 1.32 3.89
C ARG A 155 3.81 2.01 2.56
N VAL A 156 3.48 3.30 2.58
CA VAL A 156 3.10 4.05 1.37
C VAL A 156 4.37 4.43 0.62
N VAL A 157 4.48 3.99 -0.64
CA VAL A 157 5.56 4.39 -1.54
C VAL A 157 5.07 5.57 -2.37
N GLY A 158 5.82 6.68 -2.35
CA GLY A 158 5.52 7.88 -3.13
C GLY A 158 6.33 7.95 -4.43
N LYS A 159 5.82 8.70 -5.41
CA LYS A 159 6.54 9.18 -6.58
C LYS A 159 6.79 10.69 -6.37
N PHE A 160 8.06 11.10 -6.40
CA PHE A 160 8.51 12.50 -6.25
C PHE A 160 7.92 13.27 -5.06
N HIS A 161 7.54 12.59 -3.97
CA HIS A 161 6.89 13.17 -2.78
C HIS A 161 5.57 13.92 -3.05
N SER A 162 5.00 13.79 -4.24
CA SER A 162 3.77 14.48 -4.66
C SER A 162 2.60 13.52 -4.91
N GLU A 163 2.90 12.26 -5.26
CA GLU A 163 1.89 11.27 -5.63
C GLU A 163 2.14 9.94 -4.93
N VAL A 164 1.08 9.21 -4.62
CA VAL A 164 1.18 7.83 -4.12
C VAL A 164 1.40 6.90 -5.33
N ALA A 165 2.51 6.17 -5.34
CA ALA A 165 2.79 5.20 -6.39
C ALA A 165 1.91 3.95 -6.20
N LYS A 166 1.46 3.33 -7.30
CA LYS A 166 0.85 1.99 -7.26
C LYS A 166 1.96 0.95 -7.10
N ALA A 167 2.40 0.75 -5.86
CA ALA A 167 3.49 -0.14 -5.54
C ALA A 167 3.34 -0.70 -4.12
N ASP A 168 3.83 -1.92 -3.92
CA ASP A 168 3.79 -2.60 -2.62
C ASP A 168 5.21 -2.85 -2.10
N VAL A 169 5.43 -2.59 -0.81
CA VAL A 169 6.65 -2.99 -0.12
C VAL A 169 6.62 -4.50 0.06
N VAL A 170 7.59 -5.20 -0.54
CA VAL A 170 7.70 -6.68 -0.45
C VAL A 170 8.80 -7.12 0.52
N GLU A 171 9.81 -6.29 0.75
CA GLU A 171 10.85 -6.52 1.77
C GLU A 171 11.27 -5.17 2.38
N SER A 172 11.56 -5.15 3.68
CA SER A 172 12.10 -3.97 4.37
C SER A 172 12.85 -4.42 5.61
N TYR A 173 14.13 -4.08 5.71
CA TYR A 173 14.98 -4.54 6.81
C TYR A 173 16.15 -3.58 7.09
N ILE A 174 16.74 -3.74 8.27
CA ILE A 174 18.02 -3.13 8.63
C ILE A 174 19.13 -4.12 8.29
N ALA A 175 20.13 -3.65 7.55
CA ALA A 175 21.30 -4.43 7.17
C ALA A 175 22.01 -4.96 8.43
N PRO A 176 22.04 -6.30 8.65
CA PRO A 176 22.57 -6.87 9.89
C PRO A 176 24.11 -6.81 9.98
N GLN A 177 24.75 -6.69 8.83
CA GLN A 177 26.20 -6.56 8.65
C GLN A 177 26.46 -5.82 7.34
N ASP A 178 27.73 -5.50 7.08
CA ASP A 178 28.16 -5.03 5.77
C ASP A 178 28.00 -6.17 4.74
N PHE A 179 27.51 -5.83 3.55
CA PHE A 179 27.45 -6.75 2.42
C PHE A 179 27.43 -5.97 1.09
N THR A 180 27.62 -6.67 -0.03
CA THR A 180 27.63 -6.07 -1.36
C THR A 180 26.49 -6.62 -2.21
N ILE A 181 25.77 -5.74 -2.92
CA ILE A 181 24.79 -6.08 -3.95
C ILE A 181 25.20 -5.36 -5.24
N ASN A 182 25.43 -6.10 -6.33
CA ASN A 182 25.79 -5.55 -7.64
C ASN A 182 26.91 -4.48 -7.56
N ASP A 183 28.00 -4.81 -6.86
CA ASP A 183 29.17 -3.96 -6.62
C ASP A 183 28.94 -2.70 -5.75
N GLN A 184 27.71 -2.49 -5.23
CA GLN A 184 27.41 -1.48 -4.24
C GLN A 184 27.50 -2.05 -2.83
N THR A 185 28.26 -1.38 -1.97
CA THR A 185 28.38 -1.76 -0.55
C THR A 185 27.20 -1.22 0.22
N VAL A 186 26.54 -2.08 0.99
CA VAL A 186 25.51 -1.74 1.96
C VAL A 186 26.13 -1.86 3.34
N LYS A 187 26.23 -0.75 4.08
CA LYS A 187 26.75 -0.75 5.45
C LYS A 187 25.76 -1.37 6.43
N LYS A 188 26.26 -2.04 7.47
CA LYS A 188 25.50 -2.44 8.64
C LYS A 188 24.70 -1.25 9.19
N GLY A 189 23.44 -1.46 9.53
CA GLY A 189 22.55 -0.41 10.02
C GLY A 189 21.84 0.38 8.92
N SER A 190 22.17 0.17 7.64
CA SER A 190 21.41 0.75 6.53
C SER A 190 20.00 0.20 6.47
N TRP A 191 19.03 1.05 6.16
CA TRP A 191 17.69 0.61 5.82
C TRP A 191 17.62 0.27 4.35
N VAL A 192 17.33 -1.00 4.05
CA VAL A 192 17.13 -1.52 2.70
C VAL A 192 15.66 -1.87 2.50
N MET A 193 15.13 -1.55 1.31
CA MET A 193 13.75 -1.84 0.95
C MET A 193 13.66 -2.40 -0.47
N SER A 194 12.72 -3.33 -0.66
CA SER A 194 12.32 -3.87 -1.96
C SER A 194 10.85 -3.55 -2.21
N VAL A 195 10.55 -3.04 -3.40
CA VAL A 195 9.22 -2.58 -3.80
C VAL A 195 8.81 -3.26 -5.10
N LYS A 196 7.62 -3.88 -5.11
CA LYS A 196 6.95 -4.38 -6.31
C LYS A 196 6.19 -3.23 -6.95
N VAL A 197 6.52 -2.91 -8.19
CA VAL A 197 5.91 -1.80 -8.94
C VAL A 197 4.79 -2.36 -9.82
N HIS A 198 3.58 -1.79 -9.69
CA HIS A 198 2.41 -2.16 -10.51
C HIS A 198 2.06 -1.10 -11.54
N ASP A 199 2.58 0.12 -11.37
CA ASP A 199 2.41 1.22 -12.31
C ASP A 199 3.32 1.01 -13.55
N PRO A 200 2.75 0.79 -14.76
CA PRO A 200 3.54 0.54 -15.96
C PRO A 200 4.42 1.73 -16.36
N ASP A 201 3.94 2.96 -16.20
CA ASP A 201 4.68 4.15 -16.62
C ASP A 201 5.86 4.38 -15.68
N LEU A 202 5.65 4.24 -14.36
CA LEU A 202 6.74 4.27 -13.40
C LEU A 202 7.75 3.15 -13.66
N TRP A 203 7.28 1.96 -14.04
CA TRP A 203 8.15 0.84 -14.37
C TRP A 203 9.02 1.10 -15.62
N GLU A 204 8.47 1.71 -16.67
CA GLU A 204 9.26 2.14 -17.82
C GLU A 204 10.30 3.20 -17.45
N GLN A 205 9.95 4.18 -16.60
CA GLN A 205 10.89 5.20 -16.10
C GLN A 205 12.05 4.58 -15.31
N ILE A 206 11.76 3.57 -14.47
CA ILE A 206 12.79 2.81 -13.75
C ILE A 206 13.71 2.07 -14.73
N LYS A 207 13.15 1.38 -15.73
CA LYS A 207 13.95 0.67 -16.75
C LYS A 207 14.80 1.62 -17.59
N ALA A 208 14.31 2.83 -17.85
CA ALA A 208 15.02 3.89 -18.55
C ALA A 208 16.11 4.55 -17.68
N GLY A 209 16.17 4.26 -16.38
CA GLY A 209 17.12 4.86 -15.44
C GLY A 209 16.78 6.28 -15.02
N GLU A 210 15.55 6.74 -15.29
CA GLU A 210 15.08 8.08 -14.89
C GLU A 210 14.79 8.16 -13.39
N VAL A 211 14.38 7.03 -12.79
CA VAL A 211 14.25 6.87 -11.34
C VAL A 211 15.48 6.12 -10.84
N THR A 212 16.33 6.80 -10.09
CA THR A 212 17.67 6.30 -9.72
C THR A 212 17.80 5.88 -8.27
N GLY A 213 16.79 6.13 -7.43
CA GLY A 213 16.89 5.85 -6.00
C GLY A 213 15.59 5.99 -5.23
N PHE A 214 15.63 5.53 -3.97
CA PHE A 214 14.58 5.79 -3.00
C PHE A 214 14.81 7.15 -2.33
N SER A 215 13.72 7.76 -1.88
CA SER A 215 13.77 8.98 -1.09
C SER A 215 12.76 8.96 0.04
N ILE A 216 13.19 9.41 1.21
CA ILE A 216 12.31 9.62 2.37
C ILE A 216 11.84 11.05 2.38
N GLY A 217 10.53 11.25 2.49
CA GLY A 217 9.92 12.51 2.90
C GLY A 217 9.56 12.42 4.38
N ALA A 218 10.45 12.84 5.27
CA ALA A 218 10.21 12.82 6.71
C ALA A 218 10.60 14.16 7.37
N VAL A 219 9.89 14.48 8.45
CA VAL A 219 10.15 15.62 9.31
C VAL A 219 10.96 15.15 10.51
N GLY A 220 12.16 15.70 10.67
CA GLY A 220 13.07 15.42 11.79
C GLY A 220 13.35 16.65 12.64
N ILE A 221 13.96 16.45 13.80
CA ILE A 221 14.47 17.54 14.64
C ILE A 221 16.00 17.52 14.52
N ARG A 222 16.59 18.56 13.93
CA ARG A 222 18.04 18.73 13.87
C ARG A 222 18.53 19.17 15.25
N GLN A 223 19.50 18.45 15.80
CA GLN A 223 20.21 18.84 17.01
C GLN A 223 21.48 19.60 16.62
N SER A 224 21.66 20.81 17.15
CA SER A 224 22.94 21.52 17.06
C SER A 224 23.96 20.85 17.98
N ILE A 225 25.14 20.54 17.43
CA ILE A 225 26.30 20.08 18.20
C ILE A 225 26.79 21.19 19.13
#